data_AF-A0A952RB86-F1
#
_entry.id   AF-A0A952RB86-F1
#
_cell.length_a   1.000
_cell.length_b   1.000
_cell.length_c   1.000
_cell.angle_alpha   90.00
_cell.angle_beta   90.00
_cell.angle_gamma   90.00
#
_symmetry.space_group_name_H-M   'P 1'
#
loop_
_entity.id
_entity.type
_entity.pdbx_description
1 polymer ?
#
loop_
_entity_poly.entity_id
_entity_poly.type
_entity_poly.pdbx_seq_one_letter_code
_entity_poly.pdbx_strand_id
1 'polypeptide(L)'
;MASRKARTTPEPELTLPDVVEGDLRVESGDRYAIVAGRFNSFITEQLVAGALDTLTRSGADPNHIMVVKVPGAWEIPLAVARVAQSPHIDAVIALGAVIRGGTPHFDYVAGEVAKGVAVAALAAKKPVSFGVLTTDSIEQAIERAGTKAGNKGAEAALAAIEMLSVERALRLAGL
;
A
#
# COMPACT_ATOMS: atom_id res chain seq x y z
N MET A 1 -34.10 -2.73 -64.79
CA MET A 1 -34.08 -2.12 -63.45
C MET A 1 -33.36 -3.06 -62.49
N ALA A 2 -32.08 -2.81 -62.20
CA ALA A 2 -31.33 -3.58 -61.20
C ALA A 2 -30.88 -2.60 -60.10
N SER A 3 -31.56 -2.66 -58.96
CA SER A 3 -31.26 -1.83 -57.79
C SER A 3 -30.01 -2.38 -57.10
N ARG A 4 -28.90 -1.64 -57.14
CA ARG A 4 -27.70 -1.91 -56.33
C ARG A 4 -28.00 -1.49 -54.89
N LYS A 5 -28.21 -2.46 -53.98
CA LYS A 5 -28.17 -2.23 -52.54
C LYS A 5 -26.77 -1.73 -52.15
N ALA A 6 -26.71 -0.54 -51.56
CA ALA A 6 -25.51 -0.01 -50.93
C ALA A 6 -25.05 -0.96 -49.82
N ARG A 7 -23.76 -1.36 -49.84
CA ARG A 7 -23.13 -2.04 -48.72
C ARG A 7 -22.83 -0.99 -47.66
N THR A 8 -23.53 -1.06 -46.54
CA THR A 8 -23.15 -0.37 -45.31
C THR A 8 -21.87 -1.01 -44.80
N THR A 9 -20.79 -0.24 -44.69
CA THR A 9 -19.60 -0.63 -43.94
C THR A 9 -20.01 -0.89 -42.48
N PRO A 10 -19.60 -2.00 -41.85
CA PRO A 10 -19.86 -2.19 -40.43
C PRO A 10 -19.10 -1.13 -39.64
N GLU A 11 -19.77 -0.52 -38.66
CA GLU A 11 -19.13 0.40 -37.72
C GLU A 11 -18.02 -0.34 -36.94
N PRO A 12 -16.92 0.34 -36.58
CA PRO A 12 -15.86 -0.28 -35.80
C PRO A 12 -16.44 -0.69 -34.45
N GLU A 13 -16.44 -1.99 -34.18
CA GLU A 13 -16.81 -2.56 -32.89
C GLU A 13 -15.82 -2.00 -31.85
N LEU A 14 -16.33 -1.20 -30.90
CA LEU A 14 -15.54 -0.66 -29.80
C LEU A 14 -15.06 -1.83 -28.94
N THR A 15 -13.83 -2.29 -29.17
CA THR A 15 -13.19 -3.27 -28.30
C THR A 15 -12.83 -2.58 -26.99
N LEU A 16 -13.53 -2.93 -25.91
CA LEU A 16 -13.16 -2.53 -24.57
C LEU A 16 -11.77 -3.10 -24.23
N PRO A 17 -10.95 -2.38 -23.44
CA PRO A 17 -9.66 -2.88 -23.02
C PRO A 17 -9.83 -4.10 -22.09
N ASP A 18 -8.87 -5.03 -22.15
CA ASP A 18 -8.73 -6.08 -21.14
C ASP A 18 -8.23 -5.43 -19.84
N VAL A 19 -9.12 -5.36 -18.83
CA VAL A 19 -8.82 -4.76 -17.52
C VAL A 19 -8.51 -5.86 -16.52
N VAL A 20 -7.35 -5.75 -15.86
CA VAL A 20 -6.97 -6.57 -14.70
C VAL A 20 -6.99 -5.66 -13.48
N GLU A 21 -7.87 -5.96 -12.53
CA GLU A 21 -8.04 -5.23 -11.27
C GLU A 21 -8.09 -6.19 -10.08
N GLY A 22 -7.79 -5.68 -8.89
CA GLY A 22 -7.89 -6.43 -7.63
C GLY A 22 -9.22 -6.19 -6.94
N ASP A 23 -9.55 -7.08 -6.01
CA ASP A 23 -10.64 -6.86 -5.05
C ASP A 23 -10.09 -6.69 -3.62
N LEU A 24 -10.96 -6.28 -2.70
CA LEU A 24 -10.62 -6.06 -1.30
C LEU A 24 -10.79 -7.31 -0.43
N ARG A 25 -10.73 -8.51 -1.04
CA ARG A 25 -10.92 -9.77 -0.31
C ARG A 25 -9.58 -10.31 0.18
N VAL A 26 -9.54 -10.68 1.45
CA VAL A 26 -8.41 -11.41 2.03
C VAL A 26 -8.63 -12.91 1.87
N GLU A 27 -7.62 -13.62 1.36
CA GLU A 27 -7.65 -15.09 1.28
C GLU A 27 -7.10 -15.74 2.55
N SER A 28 -7.56 -16.96 2.87
CA SER A 28 -7.26 -17.68 4.13
C SER A 28 -5.78 -17.98 4.40
N GLY A 29 -4.88 -17.63 3.47
CA GLY A 29 -3.43 -17.82 3.60
C GLY A 29 -2.60 -16.55 3.46
N ASP A 30 -3.23 -15.39 3.22
CA ASP A 30 -2.51 -14.13 3.03
C ASP A 30 -1.83 -13.72 4.34
N ARG A 31 -0.52 -13.43 4.28
CA ARG A 31 0.28 -12.97 5.42
C ARG A 31 0.81 -11.58 5.18
N TYR A 32 0.57 -10.73 6.17
CA TYR A 32 0.91 -9.32 6.13
C TYR A 32 1.98 -9.00 7.15
N ALA A 33 2.86 -8.06 6.83
CA ALA A 33 3.72 -7.43 7.81
C ALA A 33 3.50 -5.92 7.85
N ILE A 34 3.38 -5.35 9.04
CA ILE A 34 3.37 -3.91 9.27
C ILE A 34 4.75 -3.53 9.80
N VAL A 35 5.48 -2.68 9.07
CA VAL A 35 6.74 -2.11 9.53
C VAL A 35 6.49 -0.66 9.94
N ALA A 36 6.61 -0.36 11.24
CA ALA A 36 6.22 0.93 11.79
C ALA A 36 7.33 1.61 12.60
N GLY A 37 7.57 2.89 12.31
CA GLY A 37 8.44 3.75 13.12
C GLY A 37 7.82 4.11 14.48
N ARG A 38 8.63 4.11 15.55
CA ARG A 38 8.20 4.52 16.91
C ARG A 38 8.26 6.02 17.14
N PHE A 39 9.10 6.74 16.39
CA PHE A 39 9.13 8.20 16.44
C PHE A 39 7.77 8.78 16.01
N ASN A 40 7.30 9.82 16.71
CA ASN A 40 5.93 10.35 16.61
C ASN A 40 4.84 9.31 16.98
N SER A 41 5.05 8.52 18.04
CA SER A 41 4.17 7.41 18.47
C SER A 41 2.70 7.79 18.62
N PHE A 42 2.39 9.01 19.09
CA PHE A 42 1.00 9.49 19.16
C PHE A 42 0.26 9.43 17.81
N ILE A 43 0.99 9.59 16.70
CA ILE A 43 0.48 9.47 15.33
C ILE A 43 0.66 8.04 14.83
N THR A 44 1.85 7.46 14.95
CA THR A 44 2.16 6.17 14.31
C THR A 44 1.40 5.00 14.93
N GLU A 45 1.05 5.05 16.22
CA GLU A 45 0.19 4.03 16.83
C GLU A 45 -1.25 4.09 16.29
N GLN A 46 -1.76 5.29 15.95
CA GLN A 46 -3.08 5.41 15.32
C GLN A 46 -3.08 4.85 13.89
N LEU A 47 -1.99 5.02 13.14
CA LEU A 47 -1.82 4.41 11.83
C LEU A 47 -1.79 2.88 11.93
N VAL A 48 -1.01 2.34 12.88
CA VAL A 48 -0.92 0.90 13.11
C VAL A 48 -2.28 0.33 13.52
N ALA A 49 -3.00 0.99 14.43
CA ALA A 49 -4.34 0.58 14.83
C ALA A 49 -5.31 0.56 13.64
N GLY A 50 -5.29 1.60 12.79
CA GLY A 50 -6.12 1.66 11.58
C GLY A 50 -5.80 0.54 10.59
N ALA A 51 -4.52 0.23 10.38
CA ALA A 51 -4.10 -0.87 9.51
C ALA A 51 -4.56 -2.23 10.05
N LEU A 52 -4.37 -2.49 11.35
CA LEU A 52 -4.79 -3.73 12.00
C LEU A 52 -6.30 -3.94 11.97
N ASP A 53 -7.08 -2.90 12.29
CA ASP A 53 -8.55 -2.94 12.20
C ASP A 53 -8.99 -3.27 10.78
N THR A 54 -8.40 -2.61 9.79
CA THR A 54 -8.74 -2.81 8.38
C THR A 54 -8.45 -4.23 7.91
N LEU A 55 -7.24 -4.75 8.18
CA LEU A 55 -6.88 -6.14 7.84
C LEU A 55 -7.85 -7.14 8.49
N THR A 56 -8.12 -6.96 9.78
CA THR A 56 -9.00 -7.86 10.56
C THR A 56 -10.44 -7.83 10.03
N ARG A 57 -10.98 -6.64 9.76
CA ARG A 57 -12.34 -6.47 9.22
C ARG A 57 -12.48 -6.98 7.79
N SER A 58 -11.39 -7.00 7.02
CA SER A 58 -11.34 -7.61 5.69
C SER A 58 -11.12 -9.13 5.72
N GLY A 59 -10.97 -9.73 6.92
CA GLY A 59 -10.92 -11.19 7.10
C GLY A 59 -9.51 -11.77 7.25
N ALA A 60 -8.47 -10.95 7.41
CA ALA A 60 -7.13 -11.45 7.71
C ALA A 60 -7.10 -12.12 9.09
N ASP A 61 -6.47 -13.30 9.18
CA ASP A 61 -6.19 -13.94 10.46
C ASP A 61 -5.14 -13.12 11.23
N PRO A 62 -5.41 -12.67 12.46
CA PRO A 62 -4.43 -11.95 13.28
C PRO A 62 -3.10 -12.70 13.45
N ASN A 63 -3.09 -14.04 13.42
CA ASN A 63 -1.87 -14.86 13.48
C ASN A 63 -1.02 -14.77 12.21
N HIS A 64 -1.59 -14.28 11.12
CA HIS A 64 -0.90 -14.03 9.85
C HIS A 64 -0.46 -12.56 9.69
N ILE A 65 -0.59 -11.76 10.75
CA ILE A 65 -0.16 -10.36 10.76
C ILE A 65 1.04 -10.20 11.70
N MET A 66 2.18 -9.79 11.14
CA MET A 66 3.38 -9.46 11.91
C MET A 66 3.51 -7.94 12.06
N VAL A 67 3.83 -7.44 13.25
CA VAL A 67 4.15 -6.02 13.47
C VAL A 67 5.61 -5.87 13.86
N VAL A 68 6.39 -5.18 13.03
CA VAL A 68 7.81 -4.87 13.25
C VAL A 68 7.93 -3.39 13.61
N LYS A 69 8.43 -3.09 14.81
CA LYS A 69 8.65 -1.72 15.29
C LYS A 69 10.11 -1.32 15.11
N VAL A 70 10.36 -0.21 14.42
CA VAL A 70 11.71 0.37 14.21
C VAL A 70 11.84 1.71 14.93
N PRO A 71 13.06 2.24 15.18
CA PRO A 71 13.23 3.51 15.89
C PRO A 71 12.50 4.70 15.22
N GLY A 72 12.77 4.99 13.94
CA GLY A 72 12.13 6.06 13.21
C GLY A 72 11.90 5.73 11.73
N ALA A 73 11.46 6.73 10.96
CA ALA A 73 11.16 6.56 9.55
C ALA A 73 12.39 6.19 8.71
N TRP A 74 13.58 6.61 9.15
CA TRP A 74 14.84 6.33 8.47
C TRP A 74 15.16 4.82 8.40
N GLU A 75 14.80 4.04 9.43
CA GLU A 75 15.06 2.61 9.48
C GLU A 75 13.98 1.76 8.77
N ILE A 76 12.84 2.36 8.40
CA ILE A 76 11.74 1.64 7.74
C ILE A 76 12.20 0.91 6.47
N PRO A 77 12.95 1.52 5.53
CA PRO A 77 13.35 0.85 4.30
C PRO A 77 14.16 -0.42 4.52
N LEU A 78 15.08 -0.40 5.49
CA LEU A 78 15.92 -1.56 5.82
C LEU A 78 15.07 -2.72 6.36
N ALA A 79 14.16 -2.41 7.29
CA ALA A 79 13.27 -3.41 7.86
C ALA A 79 12.28 -3.96 6.80
N VAL A 80 11.70 -3.08 5.97
CA VAL A 80 10.85 -3.49 4.83
C VAL A 80 11.60 -4.42 3.89
N ALA A 81 12.82 -4.08 3.48
CA ALA A 81 13.61 -4.91 2.58
C ALA A 81 13.86 -6.32 3.18
N ARG A 82 14.17 -6.40 4.47
CA ARG A 82 14.38 -7.68 5.16
C ARG A 82 13.10 -8.50 5.25
N VAL A 83 11.99 -7.85 5.59
CA VAL A 83 10.69 -8.51 5.80
C VAL A 83 10.08 -8.98 4.48
N ALA A 84 10.13 -8.15 3.43
CA ALA A 84 9.57 -8.49 2.12
C ALA A 84 10.28 -9.69 1.47
N GLN A 85 11.57 -9.90 1.76
CA GLN A 85 12.30 -11.09 1.31
C GLN A 85 11.87 -12.39 2.00
N SER A 86 11.15 -12.32 3.13
CA SER A 86 10.68 -13.51 3.83
C SER A 86 9.65 -14.27 2.99
N PRO A 87 9.80 -15.59 2.77
CA PRO A 87 8.79 -16.39 2.06
C PRO A 87 7.47 -16.52 2.84
N HIS A 88 7.46 -16.10 4.12
CA HIS A 88 6.28 -16.15 4.99
C HIS A 88 5.48 -14.85 5.03
N ILE A 89 5.85 -13.86 4.22
CA ILE A 89 5.14 -12.59 4.12
C ILE A 89 4.78 -12.36 2.65
N ASP A 90 3.51 -12.09 2.39
CA ASP A 90 2.98 -11.90 1.05
C ASP A 90 2.91 -10.41 0.71
N ALA A 91 2.54 -9.54 1.67
CA ALA A 91 2.58 -8.09 1.52
C ALA A 91 3.12 -7.36 2.77
N VAL A 92 3.69 -6.18 2.54
CA VAL A 92 4.22 -5.31 3.61
C VAL A 92 3.51 -3.95 3.61
N ILE A 93 3.24 -3.41 4.78
CA ILE A 93 2.65 -2.10 5.00
C ILE A 93 3.66 -1.25 5.77
N ALA A 94 4.23 -0.24 5.12
CA ALA A 94 5.21 0.66 5.73
C ALA A 94 4.52 1.88 6.35
N LEU A 95 4.59 2.04 7.68
CA LEU A 95 3.90 3.08 8.43
C LEU A 95 4.87 3.97 9.22
N GLY A 96 4.59 5.27 9.25
CA GLY A 96 5.42 6.22 9.97
C GLY A 96 4.88 7.63 9.90
N ALA A 97 5.54 8.56 10.58
CA ALA A 97 5.24 9.98 10.47
C ALA A 97 6.53 10.80 10.54
N VAL A 98 6.75 11.62 9.51
CA VAL A 98 7.82 12.60 9.38
C VAL A 98 7.12 13.96 9.32
N ILE A 99 7.36 14.80 10.33
CA ILE A 99 6.71 16.10 10.47
C ILE A 99 7.78 17.17 10.34
N ARG A 100 7.55 18.19 9.50
CA ARG A 100 8.54 19.23 9.20
C ARG A 100 8.91 20.00 10.47
N GLY A 101 10.21 20.18 10.65
CA GLY A 101 10.79 20.98 11.72
C GLY A 101 11.51 22.23 11.19
N GLY A 102 12.38 22.81 12.01
CA GLY A 102 13.11 24.04 11.65
C GLY A 102 14.34 23.84 10.76
N THR A 103 14.67 22.61 10.36
CA THR A 103 15.86 22.30 9.55
C THR A 103 15.50 21.44 8.32
N PRO A 104 16.40 21.36 7.32
CA PRO A 104 16.20 20.50 6.15
C PRO A 104 16.14 18.99 6.44
N HIS A 105 16.30 18.57 7.70
CA HIS A 105 16.29 17.14 8.07
C HIS A 105 15.02 16.42 7.58
N PHE A 106 13.88 17.12 7.56
CA PHE A 106 12.64 16.60 7.01
C PHE A 106 12.81 16.12 5.56
N ASP A 107 13.42 16.91 4.68
CA ASP A 107 13.47 16.60 3.25
C ASP A 107 14.37 15.38 2.98
N TYR A 108 15.44 15.23 3.75
CA TYR A 108 16.30 14.04 3.70
C TYR A 108 15.60 12.78 4.20
N VAL A 109 14.87 12.86 5.32
CA VAL A 109 14.19 11.68 5.89
C VAL A 109 12.97 11.29 5.07
N ALA A 110 12.10 12.25 4.73
CA ALA A 110 10.86 12.01 3.98
C ALA A 110 11.15 11.49 2.56
N GLY A 111 12.16 12.06 1.88
CA GLY A 111 12.54 11.62 0.55
C GLY A 111 13.14 10.21 0.53
N GLU A 112 14.13 9.95 1.41
CA GLU A 112 14.84 8.67 1.39
C GLU A 112 14.00 7.52 1.97
N VAL A 113 13.05 7.75 2.89
CA VAL A 113 12.11 6.69 3.31
C VAL A 113 11.20 6.28 2.15
N ALA A 114 10.63 7.23 1.39
CA ALA A 114 9.75 6.94 0.26
C ALA A 114 10.50 6.16 -0.83
N LYS A 115 11.68 6.67 -1.22
CA LYS A 115 12.56 6.03 -2.20
C LYS A 115 13.01 4.64 -1.75
N GLY A 116 13.45 4.51 -0.50
CA GLY A 116 13.94 3.26 0.04
C GLY A 116 12.85 2.17 0.09
N VAL A 117 11.63 2.53 0.48
CA VAL A 117 10.48 1.59 0.47
C VAL A 117 10.14 1.16 -0.95
N ALA A 118 10.11 2.09 -1.91
CA ALA A 118 9.85 1.77 -3.32
C ALA A 118 10.91 0.81 -3.91
N VAL A 119 12.19 1.07 -3.63
CA VAL A 119 13.29 0.19 -4.06
C VAL A 119 13.17 -1.20 -3.42
N ALA A 120 12.85 -1.28 -2.13
CA ALA A 120 12.66 -2.53 -1.42
C ALA A 120 11.50 -3.37 -2.01
N ALA A 121 10.39 -2.71 -2.37
CA ALA A 121 9.22 -3.35 -2.99
C ALA A 121 9.59 -4.00 -4.34
N LEU A 122 10.23 -3.23 -5.22
CA LEU A 122 10.63 -3.70 -6.54
C LEU A 122 11.66 -4.83 -6.46
N ALA A 123 12.63 -4.73 -5.54
CA ALA A 123 13.65 -5.75 -5.34
C ALA A 123 13.06 -7.07 -4.81
N ALA A 124 12.09 -6.99 -3.90
CA ALA A 124 11.42 -8.16 -3.34
C ALA A 124 10.38 -8.78 -4.28
N LYS A 125 9.92 -8.04 -5.30
CA LYS A 125 8.81 -8.41 -6.19
C LYS A 125 7.55 -8.76 -5.40
N LYS A 126 7.26 -7.96 -4.37
CA LYS A 126 6.06 -8.11 -3.54
C LYS A 126 5.39 -6.76 -3.30
N PRO A 127 4.06 -6.74 -3.11
CA PRO A 127 3.36 -5.54 -2.71
C PRO A 127 3.93 -4.95 -1.42
N VAL A 128 4.31 -3.67 -1.49
CA VAL A 128 4.62 -2.87 -0.31
C VAL A 128 3.85 -1.57 -0.39
N SER A 129 2.90 -1.38 0.52
CA SER A 129 2.13 -0.14 0.59
C SER A 129 2.85 0.92 1.45
N PHE A 130 2.63 2.19 1.10
CA PHE A 130 3.30 3.32 1.72
C PHE A 130 2.31 4.18 2.50
N GLY A 131 2.30 4.01 3.82
CA GLY A 131 1.51 4.79 4.78
C GLY A 131 2.37 5.63 5.72
N VAL A 132 3.52 6.15 5.23
CA VAL A 132 4.33 7.11 5.99
C VAL A 132 3.81 8.52 5.73
N LEU A 133 3.34 9.19 6.78
CA LEU A 133 2.91 10.58 6.71
C LEU A 133 4.12 11.51 6.55
N THR A 134 4.04 12.42 5.60
CA THR A 134 5.03 13.50 5.39
C THR A 134 4.28 14.83 5.43
N THR A 135 4.24 15.48 6.59
CA THR A 135 3.39 16.66 6.83
C THR A 135 4.19 17.87 7.28
N ASP A 136 3.64 19.06 7.05
CA ASP A 136 4.27 20.31 7.48
C ASP A 136 3.94 20.67 8.93
N SER A 137 2.88 20.08 9.49
CA SER A 137 2.47 20.32 10.88
C SER A 137 1.96 19.06 11.58
N ILE A 138 1.84 19.15 12.92
CA ILE A 138 1.29 18.08 13.76
C ILE A 138 -0.21 17.92 13.50
N GLU A 139 -0.94 19.02 13.32
CA GLU A 139 -2.38 19.03 13.04
C GLU A 139 -2.69 18.27 11.76
N GLN A 140 -1.90 18.49 10.69
CA GLN A 140 -2.04 17.75 9.45
C GLN A 140 -1.82 16.24 9.63
N ALA A 141 -0.89 15.85 10.51
CA ALA A 141 -0.63 14.46 10.83
C ALA A 141 -1.81 13.82 11.59
N ILE A 142 -2.39 14.54 12.56
CA ILE A 142 -3.58 14.11 13.30
C ILE A 142 -4.78 13.95 12.35
N GLU A 143 -4.96 14.88 11.41
CA GLU A 143 -6.05 14.81 10.43
C GLU A 143 -6.03 13.54 9.58
N ARG A 144 -4.83 13.02 9.31
CA ARG A 144 -4.56 11.86 8.45
C ARG A 144 -4.37 10.55 9.22
N ALA A 145 -4.46 10.58 10.53
CA ALA A 145 -4.24 9.42 11.41
C ALA A 145 -5.53 8.99 12.15
N GLY A 146 -6.70 9.19 11.55
CA GLY A 146 -7.98 8.69 12.08
C GLY A 146 -8.98 9.76 12.52
N THR A 147 -8.86 11.00 12.02
CA THR A 147 -9.87 12.04 12.28
C THR A 147 -10.57 12.47 10.98
N LYS A 148 -10.44 13.73 10.57
CA LYS A 148 -11.23 14.30 9.47
C LYS A 148 -10.89 13.73 8.09
N ALA A 149 -9.62 13.44 7.83
CA ALA A 149 -9.14 13.01 6.51
C ALA A 149 -8.89 11.51 6.44
N GLY A 150 -9.59 10.72 7.26
CA GLY A 150 -9.41 9.28 7.34
C GLY A 150 -8.15 8.85 8.08
N ASN A 151 -7.71 7.63 7.84
CA ASN A 151 -6.54 7.02 8.46
C ASN A 151 -5.63 6.43 7.38
N LYS A 152 -4.43 7.00 7.19
CA LYS A 152 -3.50 6.53 6.16
C LYS A 152 -2.94 5.14 6.42
N GLY A 153 -2.97 4.65 7.66
CA GLY A 153 -2.67 3.25 7.95
C GLY A 153 -3.75 2.30 7.43
N ALA A 154 -5.03 2.66 7.60
CA ALA A 154 -6.15 1.91 7.04
C ALA A 154 -6.12 1.88 5.50
N GLU A 155 -5.90 3.04 4.88
CA GLU A 155 -5.77 3.13 3.42
C GLU A 155 -4.59 2.32 2.89
N ALA A 156 -3.43 2.37 3.56
CA ALA A 156 -2.28 1.56 3.18
C ALA A 156 -2.54 0.05 3.35
N ALA A 157 -3.33 -0.36 4.34
CA ALA A 157 -3.76 -1.75 4.49
C ALA A 157 -4.69 -2.20 3.36
N LEU A 158 -5.68 -1.38 2.97
CA LEU A 158 -6.55 -1.67 1.82
C LEU A 158 -5.73 -1.82 0.53
N ALA A 159 -4.80 -0.90 0.29
CA ALA A 159 -3.92 -0.96 -0.87
C ALA A 159 -3.06 -2.24 -0.88
N ALA A 160 -2.61 -2.72 0.29
CA ALA A 160 -1.86 -3.97 0.38
C ALA A 160 -2.71 -5.21 0.07
N ILE A 161 -3.96 -5.24 0.55
CA ILE A 161 -4.93 -6.30 0.23
C ILE A 161 -5.19 -6.33 -1.28
N GLU A 162 -5.53 -5.17 -1.85
CA GLU A 162 -5.88 -5.06 -3.26
C GLU A 162 -4.70 -5.42 -4.16
N MET A 163 -3.49 -4.95 -3.83
CA MET A 163 -2.30 -5.28 -4.62
C MET A 163 -1.92 -6.75 -4.58
N LEU A 164 -2.21 -7.47 -3.49
CA LEU A 164 -2.07 -8.93 -3.49
C LEU A 164 -3.08 -9.60 -4.43
N SER A 165 -4.32 -9.12 -4.44
CA SER A 165 -5.36 -9.57 -5.37
C SER A 165 -4.95 -9.29 -6.83
N VAL A 166 -4.44 -8.10 -7.13
CA VAL A 166 -3.87 -7.73 -8.44
C VAL A 166 -2.71 -8.66 -8.81
N GLU A 167 -1.78 -8.92 -7.90
CA GLU A 167 -0.63 -9.79 -8.18
C GLU A 167 -1.08 -11.22 -8.54
N ARG A 168 -2.08 -11.76 -7.83
CA ARG A 168 -2.70 -13.04 -8.18
C ARG A 168 -3.37 -12.99 -9.55
N ALA A 169 -4.12 -11.93 -9.84
CA ALA A 169 -4.79 -11.76 -11.12
C ALA A 169 -3.81 -11.66 -12.30
N LEU A 170 -2.70 -10.93 -12.14
CA LEU A 170 -1.62 -10.86 -13.13
C LEU A 170 -0.99 -12.23 -13.36
N ARG A 171 -0.72 -13.00 -12.30
CA ARG A 171 -0.20 -14.38 -12.42
C ARG A 171 -1.18 -15.29 -13.17
N LEU A 172 -2.49 -15.17 -12.92
CA LEU A 172 -3.52 -15.92 -13.65
C LEU A 172 -3.60 -15.52 -15.14
N ALA A 173 -3.30 -14.26 -15.45
CA ALA A 173 -3.17 -13.76 -16.81
C ALA A 173 -1.83 -14.16 -17.50
N GLY A 174 -0.92 -14.83 -16.77
CA GLY A 174 0.36 -15.30 -17.30
C GLY A 174 1.48 -14.27 -17.30
N LEU A 175 1.38 -13.22 -16.46
CA LEU A 175 2.40 -12.17 -16.28
C LEU A 175 3.30 -12.41 -15.06
#